data_AF-A0A7C3KZK1-F1
#
_entry.id   AF-A0A7C3KZK1-F1
#
_cell.length_a   1.000
_cell.length_b   1.000
_cell.length_c   1.000
_cell.angle_alpha   90.00
_cell.angle_beta   90.00
_cell.angle_gamma   90.00
#
_symmetry.space_group_name_H-M   'P 1'
#
loop_
_entity.id
_entity.type
_entity.pdbx_description
1 polymer ?
#
loop_
_entity_poly.entity_id
_entity_poly.type
_entity_poly.pdbx_seq_one_letter_code
_entity_poly.pdbx_strand_id
1 'polypeptide(L)'
;RQGLLAIAWFEYGFMAAHKSTDNHLRKMKPEWLSKDIKGNTIAPNGFVWMNPLHPEPRRFLFDLVLEAIDNYDLDGVQLDDRIVWPHITMGYDDYTRAVYANEHMGQNPPDDHHDPEWTRWRADKVNEYARQFATEVRAKRPGILISLSPAVYPWVYENYCLEWPKWAEWKFGQEAPRPPGVPDSLHPLHSWDEFIPQVYRMSYDAYEKTWLDQIKWMNQLGGGRVRDMLPGIRVVGDGPDATWDDVRKSIELARTTNAGGHVLWFSRGILDLYEQQLTDFYNVKDQGHAPHPKFPADWRPLPTKLSPTPASPNTQTRIWHADAPPGDYVVSATQRGLRRVLHTVSVPPGEKTPVQVALPKDCEDAELLRDRRSDFKRPR
;
A
#
# COMPACT_ATOMS: atom_id res chain seq x y z
N ARG A 1 -9.42 15.25 5.53
CA ARG A 1 -10.24 15.96 6.55
C ARG A 1 -9.78 15.72 7.98
N GLN A 2 -9.31 14.52 8.33
CA GLN A 2 -8.93 14.18 9.70
C GLN A 2 -7.42 14.32 9.98
N GLY A 3 -6.67 15.04 9.12
CA GLY A 3 -5.20 15.13 9.22
C GLY A 3 -4.45 13.79 8.99
N LEU A 4 -5.17 12.70 8.70
CA LEU A 4 -4.59 11.38 8.48
C LEU A 4 -3.88 11.29 7.12
N LEU A 5 -2.80 10.52 7.11
CA LEU A 5 -2.18 10.08 5.86
C LEU A 5 -3.14 9.16 5.09
N ALA A 6 -3.13 9.25 3.76
CA ALA A 6 -3.89 8.37 2.89
C ALA A 6 -2.91 7.47 2.12
N ILE A 7 -2.93 6.18 2.46
CA ILE A 7 -2.14 5.13 1.81
C ILE A 7 -3.11 4.29 0.99
N ALA A 8 -2.88 4.16 -0.32
CA ALA A 8 -3.71 3.29 -1.17
C ALA A 8 -3.23 1.84 -1.02
N TRP A 9 -4.09 0.97 -0.51
CA TRP A 9 -3.80 -0.45 -0.33
C TRP A 9 -4.30 -1.26 -1.54
N PHE A 10 -3.36 -1.92 -2.23
CA PHE A 10 -3.62 -2.78 -3.38
C PHE A 10 -3.53 -4.25 -2.96
N GLU A 11 -4.63 -4.73 -2.38
CA GLU A 11 -4.74 -6.06 -1.77
C GLU A 11 -4.52 -7.20 -2.77
N TYR A 12 -5.19 -7.17 -3.92
CA TYR A 12 -5.34 -8.36 -4.77
C TYR A 12 -4.09 -8.77 -5.54
N GLY A 13 -3.14 -7.87 -5.78
CA GLY A 13 -1.92 -8.15 -6.54
C GLY A 13 -2.18 -8.98 -7.81
N PHE A 14 -1.54 -10.15 -7.93
CA PHE A 14 -1.70 -11.04 -9.09
C PHE A 14 -2.97 -11.92 -9.05
N MET A 15 -3.86 -11.79 -8.08
CA MET A 15 -5.09 -12.57 -8.06
C MET A 15 -6.03 -12.14 -9.20
N ALA A 16 -6.48 -13.13 -9.96
CA ALA A 16 -7.42 -12.94 -11.05
C ALA A 16 -8.87 -13.23 -10.64
N ALA A 17 -9.10 -14.27 -9.83
CA ALA A 17 -10.44 -14.70 -9.43
C ALA A 17 -10.38 -15.65 -8.22
N HIS A 18 -11.54 -16.04 -7.70
CA HIS A 18 -11.68 -17.07 -6.66
C HIS A 18 -12.59 -18.20 -7.16
N LYS A 19 -12.11 -19.44 -7.04
CA LYS A 19 -12.80 -20.69 -7.41
C LYS A 19 -13.36 -20.63 -8.84
N SER A 20 -14.67 -20.84 -8.98
CA SER A 20 -15.38 -20.88 -10.26
C SER A 20 -15.78 -19.50 -10.77
N THR A 21 -15.40 -18.40 -10.11
CA THR A 21 -15.69 -17.06 -10.61
C THR A 21 -15.08 -16.85 -11.99
N ASP A 22 -15.93 -16.56 -12.97
CA ASP A 22 -15.59 -16.39 -14.38
C ASP A 22 -15.81 -14.93 -14.82
N ASN A 23 -14.89 -14.08 -14.36
CA ASN A 23 -14.93 -12.64 -14.61
C ASN A 23 -14.35 -12.27 -15.98
N HIS A 24 -14.42 -10.99 -16.33
CA HIS A 24 -13.99 -10.49 -17.65
C HIS A 24 -12.51 -10.78 -17.93
N LEU A 25 -11.61 -10.59 -16.94
CA LEU A 25 -10.19 -10.86 -17.09
C LEU A 25 -9.93 -12.34 -17.44
N ARG A 26 -10.56 -13.25 -16.70
CA ARG A 26 -10.39 -14.69 -16.89
C ARG A 26 -10.86 -15.18 -18.27
N LYS A 27 -11.92 -14.57 -18.80
CA LYS A 27 -12.47 -14.85 -20.14
C LYS A 27 -11.60 -14.30 -21.26
N MET A 28 -11.15 -13.06 -21.10
CA MET A 28 -10.46 -12.32 -22.16
C MET A 28 -8.97 -12.61 -22.22
N LYS A 29 -8.38 -13.00 -21.09
CA LYS A 29 -6.92 -13.19 -20.92
C LYS A 29 -6.58 -14.55 -20.29
N PRO A 30 -7.07 -15.69 -20.83
CA PRO A 30 -6.71 -17.00 -20.30
C PRO A 30 -5.20 -17.30 -20.37
N GLU A 31 -4.49 -16.70 -21.32
CA GLU A 31 -3.04 -16.79 -21.48
C GLU A 31 -2.26 -16.09 -20.36
N TRP A 32 -2.90 -15.17 -19.62
CA TRP A 32 -2.28 -14.55 -18.44
C TRP A 32 -2.30 -15.47 -17.22
N LEU A 33 -3.07 -16.56 -17.20
CA LEU A 33 -3.30 -17.32 -15.99
C LEU A 33 -2.18 -18.31 -15.72
N SER A 34 -1.72 -18.35 -14.47
CA SER A 34 -0.80 -19.40 -14.03
C SER A 34 -1.53 -20.73 -13.87
N LYS A 35 -0.81 -21.83 -14.13
CA LYS A 35 -1.31 -23.19 -14.02
C LYS A 35 -0.39 -24.04 -13.13
N ASP A 36 -0.96 -25.06 -12.50
CA ASP A 36 -0.19 -26.13 -11.87
C ASP A 36 0.37 -27.10 -12.92
N ILE A 37 1.18 -28.08 -12.48
CA ILE A 37 1.81 -29.07 -13.37
C ILE A 37 0.80 -29.93 -14.16
N LYS A 38 -0.45 -30.02 -13.68
CA LYS A 38 -1.55 -30.77 -14.31
C LYS A 38 -2.41 -29.89 -15.22
N GLY A 39 -2.10 -28.59 -15.34
CA GLY A 39 -2.83 -27.62 -16.15
C GLY A 39 -4.02 -26.96 -15.45
N ASN A 40 -4.23 -27.17 -14.15
CA ASN A 40 -5.33 -26.52 -13.41
C ASN A 40 -5.00 -25.05 -13.12
N THR A 41 -5.99 -24.17 -13.27
CA THR A 41 -5.84 -22.72 -12.99
C THR A 41 -6.21 -22.33 -11.56
N ILE A 42 -6.91 -23.21 -10.82
CA ILE A 42 -7.32 -22.95 -9.44
C ILE A 42 -6.25 -23.55 -8.53
N ALA A 43 -5.53 -22.68 -7.83
CA ALA A 43 -4.53 -23.10 -6.85
C ALA A 43 -5.18 -23.72 -5.61
N PRO A 44 -4.44 -24.47 -4.77
CA PRO A 44 -4.97 -25.11 -3.55
C PRO A 44 -5.66 -24.16 -2.57
N ASN A 45 -5.23 -22.89 -2.52
CA ASN A 45 -5.86 -21.84 -1.71
C ASN A 45 -7.20 -21.34 -2.31
N GLY A 46 -7.68 -21.92 -3.41
CA GLY A 46 -8.93 -21.59 -4.06
C GLY A 46 -8.84 -20.41 -5.02
N PHE A 47 -7.71 -19.74 -5.16
CA PHE A 47 -7.57 -18.58 -6.04
C PHE A 47 -7.06 -18.97 -7.42
N VAL A 48 -7.47 -18.17 -8.40
CA VAL A 48 -6.91 -18.15 -9.75
C VAL A 48 -6.02 -16.93 -9.84
N TRP A 49 -4.85 -17.10 -10.44
CA TRP A 49 -3.80 -16.09 -10.45
C TRP A 49 -3.34 -15.77 -11.85
N MET A 50 -3.02 -14.50 -12.07
CA MET A 50 -2.20 -14.06 -13.19
C MET A 50 -0.76 -14.54 -12.98
N ASN A 51 -0.06 -14.79 -14.09
CA ASN A 51 1.34 -15.19 -14.12
C ASN A 51 2.23 -13.96 -13.87
N PRO A 52 3.03 -13.93 -12.79
CA PRO A 52 3.90 -12.81 -12.45
C PRO A 52 5.14 -12.71 -13.35
N LEU A 53 5.33 -13.57 -14.35
CA LEU A 53 6.36 -13.45 -15.38
C LEU A 53 5.85 -12.79 -16.66
N HIS A 54 4.54 -12.86 -16.89
CA HIS A 54 3.98 -12.41 -18.15
C HIS A 54 4.01 -10.86 -18.17
N PRO A 55 4.56 -10.23 -19.23
CA PRO A 55 4.78 -8.79 -19.26
C PRO A 55 3.47 -8.01 -19.18
N GLU A 56 2.40 -8.51 -19.80
CA GLU A 56 1.09 -7.86 -19.79
C GLU A 56 0.44 -7.77 -18.38
N PRO A 57 0.30 -8.85 -17.58
CA PRO A 57 -0.09 -8.75 -16.17
C PRO A 57 0.78 -7.83 -15.32
N ARG A 58 2.11 -7.89 -15.51
CA ARG A 58 3.03 -6.98 -14.79
C ARG A 58 2.68 -5.51 -15.09
N ARG A 59 2.56 -5.17 -16.37
CA ARG A 59 2.22 -3.80 -16.81
C ARG A 59 0.84 -3.38 -16.32
N PHE A 60 -0.16 -4.26 -16.40
CA PHE A 60 -1.51 -4.00 -15.90
C PHE A 60 -1.51 -3.57 -14.43
N LEU A 61 -0.80 -4.28 -13.56
CA LEU A 61 -0.69 -3.92 -12.15
C LEU A 61 0.10 -2.63 -11.92
N PHE A 62 1.18 -2.41 -12.67
CA PHE A 62 1.91 -1.13 -12.62
C PHE A 62 1.02 0.04 -13.01
N ASP A 63 0.30 -0.06 -14.15
CA ASP A 63 -0.59 0.99 -14.64
C ASP A 63 -1.68 1.32 -13.62
N LEU A 64 -2.28 0.31 -13.00
CA LEU A 64 -3.30 0.51 -11.96
C LEU A 64 -2.77 1.35 -10.79
N VAL A 65 -1.57 1.03 -10.30
CA VAL A 65 -0.95 1.76 -9.19
C VAL A 65 -0.51 3.16 -9.61
N LEU A 66 0.13 3.29 -10.78
CA LEU A 66 0.63 4.57 -11.27
C LEU A 66 -0.51 5.54 -11.64
N GLU A 67 -1.61 5.03 -12.16
CA GLU A 67 -2.84 5.80 -12.41
C GLU A 67 -3.43 6.33 -11.09
N ALA A 68 -3.52 5.48 -10.06
CA ALA A 68 -4.00 5.91 -8.75
C ALA A 68 -3.09 6.98 -8.13
N ILE A 69 -1.77 6.80 -8.27
CA ILE A 69 -0.78 7.81 -7.90
C ILE A 69 -1.13 9.12 -8.61
N ASP A 70 -1.25 9.15 -9.94
CA ASP A 70 -1.57 10.38 -10.69
C ASP A 70 -2.88 11.05 -10.30
N ASN A 71 -3.93 10.25 -10.14
CA ASN A 71 -5.28 10.77 -9.98
C ASN A 71 -5.59 11.20 -8.56
N TYR A 72 -4.87 10.69 -7.55
CA TYR A 72 -5.18 10.94 -6.15
C TYR A 72 -3.98 11.52 -5.36
N ASP A 73 -4.29 12.42 -4.43
CA ASP A 73 -3.34 12.96 -3.45
C ASP A 73 -3.05 11.91 -2.37
N LEU A 74 -2.26 10.89 -2.72
CA LEU A 74 -1.82 9.80 -1.86
C LEU A 74 -0.48 10.10 -1.21
N ASP A 75 -0.32 9.70 0.05
CA ASP A 75 0.98 9.75 0.75
C ASP A 75 1.79 8.47 0.58
N GLY A 76 1.12 7.38 0.20
CA GLY A 76 1.73 6.07 0.07
C GLY A 76 0.93 5.14 -0.81
N VAL A 77 1.61 4.10 -1.26
CA VAL A 77 0.99 2.89 -1.78
C VAL A 77 1.46 1.71 -0.96
N GLN A 78 0.55 0.79 -0.69
CA GLN A 78 0.83 -0.45 0.03
C GLN A 78 0.45 -1.63 -0.85
N LEU A 79 1.40 -2.52 -1.09
CA LEU A 79 1.15 -3.83 -1.69
C LEU A 79 0.87 -4.85 -0.59
N ASP A 80 0.21 -5.96 -0.93
CA ASP A 80 -0.08 -7.05 0.01
C ASP A 80 0.74 -8.32 -0.29
N ASP A 81 0.45 -9.39 0.43
CA ASP A 81 1.02 -10.74 0.27
C ASP A 81 0.60 -11.44 -1.04
N ARG A 82 0.05 -10.68 -2.00
CA ARG A 82 -0.42 -11.11 -3.32
C ARG A 82 0.42 -10.59 -4.47
N ILE A 83 1.46 -9.79 -4.19
CA ILE A 83 2.54 -9.46 -5.14
C ILE A 83 3.64 -10.52 -4.97
N VAL A 84 3.30 -11.74 -5.36
CA VAL A 84 4.06 -12.96 -5.03
C VAL A 84 4.01 -13.96 -6.17
N TRP A 85 4.65 -15.12 -5.99
CA TRP A 85 4.35 -16.27 -6.82
C TRP A 85 2.97 -16.84 -6.44
N PRO A 86 2.05 -17.04 -7.40
CA PRO A 86 0.66 -17.43 -7.19
C PRO A 86 0.37 -18.43 -6.05
N HIS A 87 1.14 -19.50 -6.01
CA HIS A 87 1.17 -20.53 -4.96
C HIS A 87 2.34 -21.46 -5.29
N ILE A 88 2.94 -22.12 -4.30
CA ILE A 88 4.14 -22.95 -4.51
C ILE A 88 3.91 -24.06 -5.55
N THR A 89 2.67 -24.53 -5.72
CA THR A 89 2.31 -25.56 -6.72
C THR A 89 2.09 -25.03 -8.14
N MET A 90 2.09 -23.72 -8.33
CA MET A 90 1.77 -23.05 -9.59
C MET A 90 3.05 -22.64 -10.33
N GLY A 91 2.92 -22.23 -11.58
CA GLY A 91 4.07 -21.82 -12.39
C GLY A 91 4.46 -22.79 -13.50
N TYR A 92 3.54 -23.65 -13.91
CA TYR A 92 3.78 -24.66 -14.94
C TYR A 92 2.96 -24.39 -16.22
N ASP A 93 2.43 -23.18 -16.36
CA ASP A 93 1.87 -22.68 -17.61
C ASP A 93 2.94 -22.55 -18.70
N ASP A 94 2.51 -22.54 -19.96
CA ASP A 94 3.39 -22.61 -21.13
C ASP A 94 4.39 -21.45 -21.18
N TYR A 95 3.96 -20.24 -20.80
CA TYR A 95 4.83 -19.07 -20.74
C TYR A 95 5.94 -19.26 -19.70
N THR A 96 5.59 -19.67 -18.48
CA THR A 96 6.57 -19.91 -17.43
C THR A 96 7.57 -21.01 -17.81
N ARG A 97 7.10 -22.14 -18.37
CA ARG A 97 7.97 -23.23 -18.83
C ARG A 97 8.94 -22.76 -19.92
N ALA A 98 8.46 -21.96 -20.88
CA ALA A 98 9.29 -21.42 -21.94
C ALA A 98 10.39 -20.49 -21.40
N VAL A 99 10.06 -19.59 -20.46
CA VAL A 99 11.04 -18.70 -19.82
C VAL A 99 12.06 -19.51 -19.03
N TYR A 100 11.62 -20.48 -18.22
CA TYR A 100 12.53 -21.34 -17.47
C TYR A 100 13.47 -22.12 -18.39
N ALA A 101 12.94 -22.78 -19.42
CA ALA A 101 13.74 -23.54 -20.38
C ALA A 101 14.77 -22.66 -21.10
N ASN A 102 14.39 -21.44 -21.48
CA ASN A 102 15.34 -20.49 -22.09
C ASN A 102 16.50 -20.13 -21.14
N GLU A 103 16.24 -20.03 -19.84
CA GLU A 103 17.27 -19.71 -18.83
C GLU A 103 18.07 -20.95 -18.35
N HIS A 104 17.60 -22.17 -18.66
CA HIS A 104 18.19 -23.44 -18.19
C HIS A 104 18.53 -24.39 -19.36
N MET A 105 19.05 -23.86 -20.47
CA MET A 105 19.55 -24.66 -21.61
C MET A 105 18.54 -25.67 -22.18
N GLY A 106 17.26 -25.29 -22.20
CA GLY A 106 16.16 -26.11 -22.71
C GLY A 106 15.54 -27.08 -21.70
N GLN A 107 15.99 -27.09 -20.44
CA GLN A 107 15.43 -27.96 -19.41
C GLN A 107 14.03 -27.52 -18.96
N ASN A 108 13.16 -28.48 -18.67
CA ASN A 108 11.86 -28.19 -18.08
C ASN A 108 12.01 -27.90 -16.57
N PRO A 109 11.10 -27.11 -15.96
CA PRO A 109 11.04 -26.99 -14.51
C PRO A 109 10.92 -28.38 -13.85
N PRO A 110 11.55 -28.60 -12.68
CA PRO A 110 11.38 -29.82 -11.90
C PRO A 110 9.91 -30.13 -11.58
N ASP A 111 9.57 -31.43 -11.57
CA ASP A 111 8.22 -31.89 -11.22
C ASP A 111 7.91 -31.64 -9.73
N ASP A 112 8.95 -31.69 -8.87
CA ASP A 112 8.83 -31.27 -7.48
C ASP A 112 8.78 -29.75 -7.38
N HIS A 113 7.61 -29.24 -7.02
CA HIS A 113 7.40 -27.82 -6.85
C HIS A 113 8.10 -27.23 -5.62
N HIS A 114 8.66 -28.07 -4.73
CA HIS A 114 9.53 -27.66 -3.64
C HIS A 114 11.02 -27.79 -3.97
N ASP A 115 11.37 -28.14 -5.21
CA ASP A 115 12.77 -28.18 -5.63
C ASP A 115 13.47 -26.83 -5.27
N PRO A 116 14.63 -26.87 -4.60
CA PRO A 116 15.28 -25.66 -4.12
C PRO A 116 15.67 -24.68 -5.22
N GLU A 117 16.13 -25.16 -6.38
CA GLU A 117 16.52 -24.32 -7.51
C GLU A 117 15.27 -23.68 -8.13
N TRP A 118 14.21 -24.47 -8.31
CA TRP A 118 12.95 -23.98 -8.83
C TRP A 118 12.28 -22.94 -7.94
N THR A 119 12.30 -23.16 -6.62
CA THR A 119 11.78 -22.21 -5.63
C THR A 119 12.59 -20.92 -5.62
N ARG A 120 13.92 -21.04 -5.66
CA ARG A 120 14.83 -19.90 -5.72
C ARG A 120 14.63 -19.07 -6.98
N TRP A 121 14.55 -19.73 -8.14
CA TRP A 121 14.34 -19.06 -9.42
C TRP A 121 13.04 -18.26 -9.44
N ARG A 122 11.93 -18.85 -8.98
CA ARG A 122 10.65 -18.14 -8.89
C ARG A 122 10.70 -16.96 -7.92
N ALA A 123 11.35 -17.13 -6.77
CA ALA A 123 11.55 -16.04 -5.82
C ALA A 123 12.37 -14.89 -6.45
N ASP A 124 13.38 -15.20 -7.26
CA ASP A 124 14.16 -14.19 -7.97
C ASP A 124 13.34 -13.43 -9.01
N LYS A 125 12.40 -14.11 -9.69
CA LYS A 125 11.47 -13.44 -10.60
C LYS A 125 10.46 -12.54 -9.90
N VAL A 126 10.01 -12.90 -8.70
CA VAL A 126 9.21 -12.02 -7.84
C VAL A 126 10.06 -10.82 -7.39
N ASN A 127 11.31 -11.05 -7.02
CA ASN A 127 12.26 -9.99 -6.64
C ASN A 127 12.52 -8.99 -7.78
N GLU A 128 12.67 -9.48 -9.02
CA GLU A 128 12.78 -8.63 -10.22
C GLU A 128 11.57 -7.70 -10.35
N TYR A 129 10.35 -8.23 -10.23
CA TYR A 129 9.12 -7.44 -10.30
C TYR A 129 9.07 -6.39 -9.17
N ALA A 130 9.44 -6.76 -7.95
CA ALA A 130 9.45 -5.86 -6.79
C ALA A 130 10.43 -4.68 -6.96
N ARG A 131 11.62 -4.93 -7.52
CA ARG A 131 12.57 -3.85 -7.86
C ARG A 131 12.03 -2.93 -8.94
N GLN A 132 11.42 -3.50 -9.98
CA GLN A 132 10.80 -2.71 -11.05
C GLN A 132 9.67 -1.85 -10.50
N PHE A 133 8.79 -2.42 -9.66
CA PHE A 133 7.72 -1.70 -8.99
C PHE A 133 8.23 -0.48 -8.26
N ALA A 134 9.20 -0.67 -7.37
CA ALA A 134 9.76 0.42 -6.57
C ALA A 134 10.40 1.50 -7.45
N THR A 135 11.08 1.08 -8.52
CA THR A 135 11.71 1.99 -9.49
C THR A 135 10.66 2.84 -10.22
N GLU A 136 9.59 2.24 -10.73
CA GLU A 136 8.54 2.95 -11.47
C GLU A 136 7.74 3.89 -10.57
N VAL A 137 7.38 3.44 -9.36
CA VAL A 137 6.66 4.27 -8.38
C VAL A 137 7.51 5.48 -7.99
N ARG A 138 8.82 5.30 -7.77
CA ARG A 138 9.71 6.43 -7.43
C ARG A 138 9.96 7.38 -8.58
N ALA A 139 10.09 6.86 -9.80
CA ALA A 139 10.20 7.70 -10.99
C ALA A 139 8.95 8.58 -11.15
N LYS A 140 7.78 8.03 -10.80
CA LYS A 140 6.51 8.76 -10.84
C LYS A 140 6.38 9.79 -9.71
N ARG A 141 6.74 9.38 -8.49
CA ARG A 141 6.58 10.19 -7.29
C ARG A 141 7.72 9.95 -6.29
N PRO A 142 8.83 10.69 -6.40
CA PRO A 142 10.04 10.42 -5.62
C PRO A 142 9.83 10.43 -4.10
N GLY A 143 8.89 11.22 -3.57
CA GLY A 143 8.62 11.34 -2.14
C GLY A 143 7.42 10.55 -1.58
N ILE A 144 6.74 9.71 -2.37
CA ILE A 144 5.61 8.87 -1.85
C ILE A 144 6.10 7.87 -0.77
N LEU A 145 5.26 7.07 -0.12
CA LEU A 145 5.71 5.88 0.62
C LEU A 145 5.46 4.62 -0.21
N ILE A 146 6.38 3.66 -0.16
CA ILE A 146 6.21 2.31 -0.73
C ILE A 146 6.23 1.31 0.42
N SER A 147 5.05 0.76 0.73
CA SER A 147 4.84 -0.19 1.82
C SER A 147 4.47 -1.58 1.28
N LEU A 148 4.79 -2.62 2.06
CA LEU A 148 4.36 -3.99 1.82
C LEU A 148 3.71 -4.56 3.08
N SER A 149 2.57 -5.24 2.95
CA SER A 149 1.90 -5.99 4.02
C SER A 149 1.98 -7.50 3.74
N PRO A 150 3.14 -8.16 3.94
CA PRO A 150 3.31 -9.56 3.56
C PRO A 150 2.78 -10.51 4.64
N ALA A 151 2.50 -11.76 4.26
CA ALA A 151 2.43 -12.84 5.24
C ALA A 151 3.80 -13.06 5.91
N VAL A 152 3.80 -13.69 7.08
CA VAL A 152 5.01 -13.87 7.89
C VAL A 152 6.05 -14.75 7.18
N TYR A 153 7.32 -14.42 7.34
CA TYR A 153 8.46 -15.23 6.91
C TYR A 153 8.80 -16.29 7.98
N PRO A 154 9.21 -17.52 7.63
CA PRO A 154 9.46 -18.05 6.27
C PRO A 154 8.22 -18.61 5.55
N TRP A 155 7.05 -18.64 6.19
CA TRP A 155 5.84 -19.23 5.60
C TRP A 155 5.52 -18.68 4.22
N VAL A 156 5.63 -17.36 4.03
CA VAL A 156 5.35 -16.70 2.74
C VAL A 156 6.37 -17.07 1.64
N TYR A 157 7.61 -17.38 2.01
CA TYR A 157 8.60 -17.89 1.06
C TYR A 157 8.28 -19.32 0.64
N GLU A 158 7.93 -20.17 1.62
CA GLU A 158 7.61 -21.58 1.41
C GLU A 158 6.33 -21.79 0.59
N ASN A 159 5.38 -20.86 0.66
CA ASN A 159 4.07 -20.99 0.00
C ASN A 159 3.90 -20.09 -1.22
N TYR A 160 4.63 -18.97 -1.30
CA TYR A 160 4.46 -17.96 -2.35
C TYR A 160 5.78 -17.41 -2.92
N CYS A 161 6.92 -18.03 -2.59
CA CYS A 161 8.25 -17.62 -3.05
C CYS A 161 8.57 -16.13 -2.79
N LEU A 162 7.96 -15.52 -1.76
CA LEU A 162 8.20 -14.12 -1.41
C LEU A 162 9.31 -14.03 -0.36
N GLU A 163 10.37 -13.29 -0.68
CA GLU A 163 11.53 -13.11 0.21
C GLU A 163 11.65 -11.66 0.70
N TRP A 164 10.55 -11.12 1.20
CA TRP A 164 10.43 -9.70 1.55
C TRP A 164 11.47 -9.17 2.55
N PRO A 165 12.02 -9.94 3.53
CA PRO A 165 13.01 -9.37 4.44
C PRO A 165 14.24 -8.81 3.70
N LYS A 166 14.67 -9.47 2.62
CA LYS A 166 15.79 -8.99 1.79
C LYS A 166 15.51 -7.67 1.10
N TRP A 167 14.24 -7.35 0.84
CA TRP A 167 13.86 -6.13 0.13
C TRP A 167 14.16 -4.89 0.96
N ALA A 168 14.23 -5.03 2.29
CA ALA A 168 14.58 -3.94 3.19
C ALA A 168 16.02 -3.45 2.97
N GLU A 169 16.95 -4.31 2.57
CA GLU A 169 18.35 -3.89 2.30
C GLU A 169 18.50 -3.17 0.97
N TRP A 170 17.62 -3.42 0.01
CA TRP A 170 17.78 -2.96 -1.36
C TRP A 170 17.82 -1.44 -1.47
N LYS A 171 18.91 -0.94 -2.05
CA LYS A 171 19.14 0.46 -2.36
C LYS A 171 19.12 0.70 -3.87
N PHE A 172 18.58 1.84 -4.27
CA PHE A 172 18.65 2.24 -5.68
C PHE A 172 20.09 2.54 -6.10
N GLY A 173 20.47 2.04 -7.28
CA GLY A 173 21.84 2.09 -7.79
C GLY A 173 22.75 0.98 -7.25
N GLN A 174 22.23 0.09 -6.39
CA GLN A 174 22.89 -1.12 -5.93
C GLN A 174 22.04 -2.32 -6.34
N GLU A 175 21.16 -2.80 -5.46
CA GLU A 175 20.31 -3.96 -5.71
C GLU A 175 19.06 -3.59 -6.54
N ALA A 176 18.63 -2.33 -6.55
CA ALA A 176 17.52 -1.86 -7.36
C ALA A 176 18.00 -0.85 -8.44
N PRO A 177 17.41 -0.83 -9.66
CA PRO A 177 17.76 0.15 -10.68
C PRO A 177 17.53 1.59 -10.22
N ARG A 178 18.34 2.56 -10.69
CA ARG A 178 18.06 3.96 -10.39
C ARG A 178 16.76 4.41 -11.08
N PRO A 179 15.79 5.00 -10.35
CA PRO A 179 14.58 5.53 -10.95
C PRO A 179 14.90 6.74 -11.84
N PRO A 180 14.42 6.78 -13.11
CA PRO A 180 14.63 7.92 -13.99
C PRO A 180 14.08 9.22 -13.39
N GLY A 181 14.80 10.33 -13.58
CA GLY A 181 14.37 11.66 -13.13
C GLY A 181 14.52 11.92 -11.63
N VAL A 182 15.03 10.95 -10.87
CA VAL A 182 15.34 11.09 -9.43
C VAL A 182 16.80 11.56 -9.27
N PRO A 183 17.06 12.70 -8.58
CA PRO A 183 18.42 13.21 -8.40
C PRO A 183 19.36 12.27 -7.65
N ASP A 184 20.62 12.23 -8.09
CA ASP A 184 21.70 11.42 -7.46
C ASP A 184 21.92 11.74 -5.98
N SER A 185 21.61 12.96 -5.52
CA SER A 185 21.75 13.39 -4.12
C SER A 185 20.86 12.62 -3.14
N LEU A 186 19.92 11.84 -3.64
CA LEU A 186 19.03 11.01 -2.83
C LEU A 186 19.54 9.58 -2.68
N HIS A 187 20.63 9.24 -3.36
CA HIS A 187 21.17 7.89 -3.34
C HIS A 187 22.28 7.75 -2.30
N PRO A 188 22.39 6.58 -1.61
CA PRO A 188 21.49 5.44 -1.74
C PRO A 188 20.21 5.61 -0.89
N LEU A 189 19.05 5.70 -1.56
CA LEU A 189 17.74 5.58 -0.93
C LEU A 189 17.32 4.10 -0.97
N HIS A 190 16.77 3.61 0.13
CA HIS A 190 16.15 2.29 0.15
C HIS A 190 14.95 2.25 -0.80
N SER A 191 14.80 1.15 -1.53
CA SER A 191 13.72 1.00 -2.52
C SER A 191 12.35 0.76 -1.90
N TRP A 192 12.31 0.28 -0.66
CA TRP A 192 11.11 0.07 0.14
C TRP A 192 11.19 0.81 1.47
N ASP A 193 10.05 1.41 1.85
CA ASP A 193 9.94 2.30 2.99
C ASP A 193 9.53 1.59 4.26
N GLU A 194 8.52 0.72 4.17
CA GLU A 194 7.84 0.14 5.33
C GLU A 194 7.40 -1.31 5.05
N PHE A 195 7.42 -2.14 6.09
CA PHE A 195 7.00 -3.54 6.04
C PHE A 195 6.02 -3.85 7.17
N ILE A 196 4.88 -4.42 6.82
CA ILE A 196 3.76 -4.65 7.74
C ILE A 196 3.42 -6.13 7.77
N PRO A 197 4.29 -7.00 8.32
CA PRO A 197 4.01 -8.43 8.32
C PRO A 197 2.69 -8.70 9.05
N GLN A 198 1.83 -9.52 8.43
CA GLN A 198 0.51 -9.89 8.95
C GLN A 198 0.67 -10.91 10.09
N VAL A 199 0.95 -10.44 11.30
CA VAL A 199 1.13 -11.26 12.52
C VAL A 199 -0.25 -11.67 13.07
N TYR A 200 -1.09 -12.26 12.22
CA TYR A 200 -2.45 -12.62 12.56
C TYR A 200 -2.46 -13.87 13.42
N ARG A 201 -2.47 -13.66 14.73
CA ARG A 201 -2.48 -14.71 15.76
C ARG A 201 -3.64 -14.48 16.71
N MET A 202 -4.16 -15.57 17.26
CA MET A 202 -5.37 -15.58 18.08
C MET A 202 -5.10 -15.41 19.59
N SER A 203 -3.83 -15.36 19.99
CA SER A 203 -3.39 -15.13 21.36
C SER A 203 -2.10 -14.31 21.40
N TYR A 204 -1.86 -13.60 22.50
CA TYR A 204 -0.63 -12.85 22.70
C TYR A 204 0.62 -13.75 22.62
N ASP A 205 0.64 -14.92 23.26
CA ASP A 205 1.82 -15.81 23.24
C ASP A 205 2.20 -16.23 21.80
N ALA A 206 1.20 -16.51 20.96
CA ALA A 206 1.43 -16.84 19.57
C ALA A 206 1.87 -15.62 18.75
N TYR A 207 1.31 -14.44 19.04
CA TYR A 207 1.71 -13.17 18.44
C TYR A 207 3.16 -12.84 18.79
N GLU A 208 3.54 -12.84 20.07
CA GLU A 208 4.87 -12.51 20.57
C GLU A 208 5.93 -13.39 19.91
N LYS A 209 5.73 -14.71 19.93
CA LYS A 209 6.64 -15.65 19.27
C LYS A 209 6.79 -15.34 17.78
N THR A 210 5.69 -15.04 17.09
CA THR A 210 5.70 -14.77 15.65
C THR A 210 6.40 -13.44 15.35
N TRP A 211 6.10 -12.38 16.10
CA TRP A 211 6.69 -11.06 15.92
C TRP A 211 8.20 -11.07 16.17
N LEU A 212 8.64 -11.72 17.25
CA LEU A 212 10.07 -11.87 17.55
C LEU A 212 10.80 -12.68 16.47
N ASP A 213 10.15 -13.67 15.85
CA ASP A 213 10.73 -14.37 14.69
C ASP A 213 10.81 -13.45 13.46
N GLN A 214 9.84 -12.57 13.23
CA GLN A 214 9.94 -11.59 12.12
C GLN A 214 11.11 -10.61 12.33
N ILE A 215 11.32 -10.16 13.56
CA ILE A 215 12.49 -9.32 13.91
C ILE A 215 13.80 -10.08 13.64
N LYS A 216 13.87 -11.35 14.04
CA LYS A 216 15.03 -12.20 13.76
C LYS A 216 15.32 -12.25 12.25
N TRP A 217 14.30 -12.44 11.41
CA TRP A 217 14.49 -12.45 9.94
C TRP A 217 14.90 -11.09 9.38
N MET A 218 14.33 -9.99 9.88
CA MET A 218 14.76 -8.63 9.51
C MET A 218 16.22 -8.36 9.91
N ASN A 219 16.67 -8.86 11.05
CA ASN A 219 18.07 -8.74 11.47
C ASN A 219 19.01 -9.61 10.63
N GLN A 220 18.56 -10.78 10.18
CA GLN A 220 19.38 -11.71 9.41
C GLN A 220 19.47 -11.37 7.92
N LEU A 221 18.38 -10.85 7.35
CA LEU A 221 18.23 -10.68 5.89
C LEU A 221 17.93 -9.24 5.46
N GLY A 222 17.44 -8.40 6.38
CA GLY A 222 16.90 -7.08 6.10
C GLY A 222 17.71 -5.92 6.67
N GLY A 223 18.99 -6.15 6.98
CA GLY A 223 19.90 -5.13 7.49
C GLY A 223 19.57 -4.60 8.88
N GLY A 224 18.73 -5.31 9.64
CA GLY A 224 18.30 -4.87 10.97
C GLY A 224 17.36 -3.67 10.96
N ARG A 225 16.65 -3.43 9.84
CA ARG A 225 15.69 -2.33 9.67
C ARG A 225 14.36 -2.55 10.43
N VAL A 226 14.44 -2.96 11.69
CA VAL A 226 13.26 -3.19 12.56
C VAL A 226 12.40 -1.93 12.71
N ARG A 227 13.03 -0.74 12.69
CA ARG A 227 12.33 0.56 12.73
C ARG A 227 11.45 0.84 11.51
N ASP A 228 11.64 0.11 10.42
CA ASP A 228 10.81 0.20 9.22
C ASP A 228 9.73 -0.89 9.19
N MET A 229 9.63 -1.70 10.26
CA MET A 229 8.57 -2.68 10.42
C MET A 229 7.45 -2.19 11.34
N LEU A 230 6.21 -2.54 10.99
CA LEU A 230 5.02 -2.34 11.81
C LEU A 230 4.29 -3.68 11.91
N PRO A 231 4.15 -4.33 13.09
CA PRO A 231 3.39 -5.56 13.16
C PRO A 231 1.92 -5.30 12.80
N GLY A 232 1.39 -6.10 11.86
CA GLY A 232 -0.03 -6.18 11.58
C GLY A 232 -0.73 -7.04 12.64
N ILE A 233 -1.39 -6.39 13.60
CA ILE A 233 -2.09 -7.02 14.72
C ILE A 233 -3.55 -7.27 14.32
N ARG A 234 -3.97 -8.53 14.31
CA ARG A 234 -5.38 -8.90 14.12
C ARG A 234 -6.17 -8.65 15.41
N VAL A 235 -7.04 -7.65 15.39
CA VAL A 235 -8.04 -7.36 16.43
C VAL A 235 -9.34 -8.13 16.15
N VAL A 236 -9.78 -8.15 14.88
CA VAL A 236 -11.04 -8.75 14.43
C VAL A 236 -10.83 -9.51 13.11
N GLY A 237 -11.73 -10.41 12.73
CA GLY A 237 -11.69 -11.14 11.45
C GLY A 237 -12.30 -12.53 11.56
N ASP A 238 -11.80 -13.49 10.79
CA ASP A 238 -12.22 -14.89 10.90
C ASP A 238 -11.80 -15.48 12.26
N GLY A 239 -12.73 -16.13 12.97
CA GLY A 239 -12.54 -16.61 14.34
C GLY A 239 -12.83 -15.54 15.41
N PRO A 240 -12.61 -15.83 16.71
CA PRO A 240 -12.89 -14.90 17.79
C PRO A 240 -12.08 -13.59 17.68
N ASP A 241 -12.67 -12.50 18.16
CA ASP A 241 -11.99 -11.21 18.32
C ASP A 241 -10.88 -11.33 19.39
N ALA A 242 -9.77 -10.62 19.19
CA ALA A 242 -8.69 -10.57 20.18
C ALA A 242 -9.17 -9.83 21.43
N THR A 243 -8.68 -10.23 22.61
CA THR A 243 -9.01 -9.51 23.84
C THR A 243 -8.30 -8.15 23.89
N TRP A 244 -8.84 -7.19 24.63
CA TRP A 244 -8.17 -5.90 24.83
C TRP A 244 -6.77 -6.08 25.43
N ASP A 245 -6.60 -7.00 26.37
CA ASP A 245 -5.29 -7.23 27.00
C ASP A 245 -4.26 -7.76 25.99
N ASP A 246 -4.65 -8.67 25.10
CA ASP A 246 -3.78 -9.15 24.02
C ASP A 246 -3.41 -8.03 23.05
N VAL A 247 -4.37 -7.19 22.66
CA VAL A 247 -4.13 -6.04 21.76
C VAL A 247 -3.16 -5.05 22.42
N ARG A 248 -3.41 -4.68 23.67
CA ARG A 248 -2.56 -3.77 24.46
C ARG A 248 -1.12 -4.30 24.56
N LYS A 249 -0.95 -5.57 24.98
CA LYS A 249 0.37 -6.20 25.08
C LYS A 249 1.07 -6.27 23.72
N SER A 250 0.33 -6.52 22.64
CA SER A 250 0.88 -6.58 21.28
C SER A 250 1.42 -5.22 20.81
N ILE A 251 0.70 -4.13 21.13
CA ILE A 251 1.15 -2.75 20.87
C ILE A 251 2.39 -2.41 21.71
N GLU A 252 2.38 -2.77 23.00
CA GLU A 252 3.51 -2.55 23.90
C GLU A 252 4.76 -3.30 23.46
N LEU A 253 4.62 -4.55 23.01
CA LEU A 253 5.73 -5.33 22.47
C LEU A 253 6.34 -4.67 21.22
N ALA A 254 5.53 -4.13 20.32
CA ALA A 254 6.03 -3.39 19.16
C ALA A 254 6.91 -2.19 19.59
N ARG A 255 6.48 -1.46 20.63
CA ARG A 255 7.25 -0.34 21.20
C ARG A 255 8.56 -0.79 21.84
N THR A 256 8.54 -1.84 22.67
CA THR A 256 9.74 -2.32 23.39
C THR A 256 10.75 -2.99 22.46
N THR A 257 10.30 -3.50 21.32
CA THR A 257 11.16 -4.06 20.26
C THR A 257 11.64 -3.02 19.24
N ASN A 258 11.36 -1.73 19.46
CA ASN A 258 11.79 -0.62 18.61
C ASN A 258 11.29 -0.71 17.15
N ALA A 259 10.07 -1.24 16.97
CA ALA A 259 9.34 -1.16 15.70
C ALA A 259 9.02 0.29 15.34
N GLY A 260 8.74 0.56 14.06
CA GLY A 260 8.36 1.89 13.58
C GLY A 260 6.98 2.36 14.03
N GLY A 261 6.17 1.43 14.55
CA GLY A 261 4.78 1.63 14.95
C GLY A 261 4.08 0.28 15.01
N HIS A 262 2.78 0.25 14.73
CA HIS A 262 1.96 -0.95 14.65
C HIS A 262 0.72 -0.67 13.80
N VAL A 263 0.08 -1.72 13.27
CA VAL A 263 -1.18 -1.62 12.55
C VAL A 263 -2.23 -2.51 13.20
N LEU A 264 -3.44 -1.99 13.39
CA LEU A 264 -4.57 -2.72 13.95
C LEU A 264 -5.54 -3.10 12.81
N TRP A 265 -5.72 -4.40 12.59
CA TRP A 265 -6.61 -4.95 11.57
C TRP A 265 -7.85 -5.60 12.21
N PHE A 266 -9.08 -5.30 11.82
CA PHE A 266 -9.58 -4.30 10.89
C PHE A 266 -10.25 -3.13 11.62
N SER A 267 -10.69 -2.11 10.87
CA SER A 267 -11.25 -0.85 11.41
C SER A 267 -12.35 -1.04 12.45
N ARG A 268 -13.20 -2.09 12.34
CA ARG A 268 -14.21 -2.44 13.37
C ARG A 268 -13.59 -2.58 14.77
N GLY A 269 -12.40 -3.16 14.88
CA GLY A 269 -11.70 -3.30 16.15
C GLY A 269 -11.38 -1.96 16.82
N ILE A 270 -11.18 -0.92 16.00
CA ILE A 270 -10.83 0.43 16.43
C ILE A 270 -12.08 1.27 16.68
N LEU A 271 -13.04 1.22 15.74
CA LEU A 271 -14.19 2.11 15.71
C LEU A 271 -15.36 1.63 16.58
N ASP A 272 -15.50 0.32 16.75
CA ASP A 272 -16.69 -0.26 17.37
C ASP A 272 -16.36 -1.03 18.66
N LEU A 273 -15.24 -1.77 18.68
CA LEU A 273 -14.94 -2.71 19.76
C LEU A 273 -14.10 -2.10 20.89
N TYR A 274 -13.03 -1.38 20.55
CA TYR A 274 -12.06 -0.84 21.51
C TYR A 274 -11.84 0.67 21.40
N GLU A 275 -12.83 1.42 20.91
CA GLU A 275 -12.74 2.88 20.74
C GLU A 275 -12.30 3.58 22.03
N GLN A 276 -12.98 3.31 23.14
CA GLN A 276 -12.69 3.93 24.43
C GLN A 276 -11.31 3.51 24.95
N GLN A 277 -11.00 2.21 24.92
CA GLN A 277 -9.74 1.69 25.43
C GLN A 277 -8.54 2.23 24.64
N LEU A 278 -8.65 2.34 23.32
CA LEU A 278 -7.61 2.93 22.48
C LEU A 278 -7.50 4.44 22.71
N THR A 279 -8.62 5.14 22.89
CA THR A 279 -8.62 6.57 23.23
C THR A 279 -7.88 6.82 24.54
N ASP A 280 -8.17 6.03 25.57
CA ASP A 280 -7.50 6.13 26.87
C ASP A 280 -6.03 5.72 26.79
N PHE A 281 -5.71 4.66 26.02
CA PHE A 281 -4.36 4.15 25.88
C PHE A 281 -3.42 5.12 25.15
N TYR A 282 -3.87 5.75 24.05
CA TYR A 282 -3.04 6.72 23.33
C TYR A 282 -3.04 8.09 24.00
N ASN A 283 -4.10 8.42 24.75
CA ASN A 283 -4.29 9.69 25.45
C ASN A 283 -3.84 10.90 24.62
N VAL A 284 -4.28 10.98 23.36
CA VAL A 284 -3.87 12.03 22.42
C VAL A 284 -4.23 13.43 22.94
N LYS A 285 -5.29 13.53 23.75
CA LYS A 285 -5.71 14.78 24.37
C LYS A 285 -4.60 15.40 25.24
N ASP A 286 -3.90 14.58 26.03
CA ASP A 286 -2.87 15.07 26.95
C ASP A 286 -1.44 14.87 26.41
N GLN A 287 -1.21 13.85 25.57
CA GLN A 287 0.12 13.52 25.01
C GLN A 287 0.38 14.12 23.62
N GLY A 288 -0.66 14.59 22.94
CA GLY A 288 -0.59 15.01 21.55
C GLY A 288 -0.50 13.83 20.57
N HIS A 289 -0.44 14.16 19.28
CA HIS A 289 -0.26 13.17 18.23
C HIS A 289 1.20 12.71 18.14
N ALA A 290 1.42 11.42 17.91
CA ALA A 290 2.74 10.90 17.59
C ALA A 290 3.24 11.51 16.27
N PRO A 291 4.50 12.01 16.21
CA PRO A 291 5.07 12.53 14.97
C PRO A 291 5.30 11.39 13.97
N HIS A 292 5.05 11.66 12.69
CA HIS A 292 5.39 10.72 11.63
C HIS A 292 6.90 10.80 11.33
N PRO A 293 7.63 9.68 11.15
CA PRO A 293 9.08 9.71 10.95
C PRO A 293 9.51 10.40 9.64
N LYS A 294 8.63 10.45 8.63
CA LYS A 294 8.94 11.01 7.30
C LYS A 294 8.17 12.28 6.94
N PHE A 295 7.05 12.55 7.61
CA PHE A 295 6.16 13.64 7.24
C PHE A 295 5.99 14.61 8.40
N PRO A 296 6.04 15.92 8.16
CA PRO A 296 5.83 16.90 9.22
C PRO A 296 4.39 16.85 9.74
N ALA A 297 4.15 17.34 10.95
CA ALA A 297 2.84 17.30 11.58
C ALA A 297 1.74 18.04 10.80
N ASP A 298 2.11 19.05 10.00
CA ASP A 298 1.21 19.84 9.15
C ASP A 298 1.10 19.30 7.71
N TRP A 299 1.62 18.10 7.45
CA TRP A 299 1.66 17.52 6.10
C TRP A 299 0.29 17.41 5.42
N ARG A 300 -0.74 17.07 6.20
CA ARG A 300 -2.15 16.96 5.78
C ARG A 300 -2.94 18.09 6.47
N PRO A 301 -2.86 19.36 6.00
CA PRO A 301 -3.57 20.44 6.66
C PRO A 301 -5.09 20.22 6.61
N LEU A 302 -5.79 20.75 7.62
CA LEU A 302 -7.25 20.72 7.64
C LEU A 302 -7.84 21.47 6.43
N PRO A 303 -9.02 21.05 5.94
CA PRO A 303 -9.68 21.74 4.84
C PRO A 303 -9.95 23.21 5.18
N THR A 304 -9.80 24.10 4.19
CA THR A 304 -10.22 25.49 4.33
C THR A 304 -11.70 25.61 3.98
N LYS A 305 -12.55 25.92 4.95
CA LYS A 305 -14.00 26.04 4.74
C LYS A 305 -14.30 27.26 3.87
N LEU A 306 -15.13 27.08 2.85
CA LEU A 306 -15.63 28.17 2.03
C LEU A 306 -16.91 28.76 2.64
N SER A 307 -17.07 30.07 2.50
CA SER A 307 -18.26 30.80 2.93
C SER A 307 -19.03 31.30 1.71
N PRO A 308 -20.35 31.12 1.66
CA PRO A 308 -21.12 31.52 0.49
C PRO A 308 -21.57 32.98 0.56
N THR A 309 -21.53 33.69 -0.56
CA THR A 309 -22.15 35.01 -0.68
C THR A 309 -23.68 34.92 -0.61
N PRO A 310 -24.45 36.00 -0.39
CA PRO A 310 -25.90 35.97 -0.55
C PRO A 310 -26.31 35.40 -1.92
N ALA A 311 -27.34 34.54 -1.95
CA ALA A 311 -27.78 33.92 -3.19
C ALA A 311 -28.57 34.92 -4.04
N SER A 312 -28.26 35.03 -5.33
CA SER A 312 -29.04 35.84 -6.25
C SER A 312 -30.28 35.06 -6.73
N PRO A 313 -31.48 35.68 -6.81
CA PRO A 313 -32.68 34.99 -7.28
C PRO A 313 -32.53 34.43 -8.71
N ASN A 314 -31.79 35.14 -9.56
CA ASN A 314 -31.74 34.90 -11.01
C ASN A 314 -30.54 34.04 -11.46
N THR A 315 -29.76 33.47 -10.54
CA THR A 315 -28.60 32.63 -10.88
C THR A 315 -28.76 31.19 -10.38
N GLN A 316 -28.31 30.22 -11.17
CA GLN A 316 -28.23 28.81 -10.76
C GLN A 316 -26.96 28.50 -9.95
N THR A 317 -26.03 29.46 -9.87
CA THR A 317 -24.78 29.36 -9.12
C THR A 317 -24.74 30.38 -7.98
N ARG A 318 -23.93 30.07 -6.97
CA ARG A 318 -23.61 30.90 -5.82
C ARG A 318 -22.10 31.01 -5.71
N ILE A 319 -21.58 32.21 -5.45
CA ILE A 319 -20.15 32.40 -5.22
C ILE A 319 -19.84 31.99 -3.78
N TRP A 320 -18.75 31.25 -3.63
CA TRP A 320 -18.19 30.85 -2.36
C TRP A 320 -16.76 31.36 -2.26
N HIS A 321 -16.35 31.80 -1.08
CA HIS A 321 -15.04 32.41 -0.88
C HIS A 321 -14.35 31.95 0.40
N ALA A 322 -13.03 31.97 0.39
CA ALA A 322 -12.18 31.82 1.57
C ALA A 322 -10.80 32.42 1.30
N ASP A 323 -10.09 32.76 2.36
CA ASP A 323 -8.66 33.06 2.28
C ASP A 323 -7.88 31.76 2.42
N ALA A 324 -7.06 31.45 1.42
CA ALA A 324 -6.20 30.29 1.41
C ALA A 324 -4.73 30.71 1.22
N PRO A 325 -3.77 29.98 1.82
CA PRO A 325 -2.36 30.17 1.50
C PRO A 325 -2.06 29.77 0.05
N PRO A 326 -0.88 30.11 -0.49
CA PRO A 326 -0.47 29.68 -1.82
C PRO A 326 -0.45 28.16 -1.97
N GLY A 327 -0.85 27.68 -3.14
CA GLY A 327 -0.83 26.26 -3.46
C GLY A 327 -1.96 25.85 -4.39
N ASP A 328 -1.95 24.57 -4.74
CA ASP A 328 -3.03 23.94 -5.50
C ASP A 328 -4.05 23.33 -4.55
N TYR A 329 -5.33 23.45 -4.91
CA TYR A 329 -6.44 22.97 -4.11
C TYR A 329 -7.45 22.24 -4.98
N VAL A 330 -8.07 21.23 -4.40
CA VAL A 330 -9.29 20.61 -4.90
C VAL A 330 -10.49 21.24 -4.19
N VAL A 331 -11.46 21.71 -4.97
CA VAL A 331 -12.75 22.19 -4.46
C VAL A 331 -13.65 20.99 -4.23
N SER A 332 -14.13 20.84 -3.00
CA SER A 332 -15.05 19.78 -2.60
C SER A 332 -16.33 20.41 -2.05
N ALA A 333 -17.50 19.93 -2.49
CA ALA A 333 -18.79 20.48 -2.04
C ALA A 333 -19.83 19.38 -1.84
N THR A 334 -20.72 19.58 -0.87
CA THR A 334 -21.86 18.69 -0.62
C THR A 334 -23.09 19.20 -1.34
N GLN A 335 -23.74 18.32 -2.10
CA GLN A 335 -24.99 18.59 -2.80
C GLN A 335 -25.92 17.39 -2.59
N ARG A 336 -27.08 17.62 -1.97
CA ARG A 336 -28.09 16.59 -1.65
C ARG A 336 -27.49 15.49 -0.76
N GLY A 337 -26.74 15.90 0.26
CA GLY A 337 -26.03 14.99 1.19
C GLY A 337 -24.85 14.23 0.60
N LEU A 338 -24.57 14.35 -0.71
CA LEU A 338 -23.43 13.70 -1.36
C LEU A 338 -22.31 14.72 -1.58
N ARG A 339 -21.13 14.40 -1.06
CA ARG A 339 -19.95 15.23 -1.29
C ARG A 339 -19.17 14.79 -2.52
N ARG A 340 -18.79 15.75 -3.34
CA ARG A 340 -18.04 15.52 -4.59
C ARG A 340 -16.84 16.45 -4.68
N VAL A 341 -15.78 15.93 -5.28
CA VAL A 341 -14.70 16.74 -5.83
C VAL A 341 -15.18 17.33 -7.16
N LEU A 342 -15.01 18.65 -7.33
CA LEU A 342 -15.57 19.37 -8.46
C LEU A 342 -14.49 19.79 -9.48
N HIS A 343 -13.56 20.63 -9.07
CA HIS A 343 -12.46 21.13 -9.90
C HIS A 343 -11.29 21.56 -9.02
N THR A 344 -10.17 21.91 -9.65
CA THR A 344 -8.99 22.44 -8.97
C THR A 344 -8.94 23.96 -9.07
N VAL A 345 -8.34 24.59 -8.06
CA VAL A 345 -8.01 26.02 -8.06
C VAL A 345 -6.56 26.19 -7.60
N SER A 346 -5.84 27.11 -8.23
CA SER A 346 -4.47 27.45 -7.83
C SER A 346 -4.45 28.84 -7.20
N VAL A 347 -3.86 28.93 -6.02
CA VAL A 347 -3.66 30.17 -5.29
C VAL A 347 -2.23 30.65 -5.55
N PRO A 348 -2.05 31.85 -6.14
CA PRO A 348 -0.73 32.34 -6.48
C PRO A 348 0.14 32.61 -5.24
N PRO A 349 1.47 32.75 -5.41
CA PRO A 349 2.37 33.13 -4.32
C PRO A 349 1.96 34.45 -3.65
N GLY A 350 1.99 34.48 -2.31
CA GLY A 350 1.54 35.59 -1.46
C GLY A 350 1.29 35.11 -0.02
N GLU A 351 0.82 35.96 0.89
CA GLU A 351 0.49 35.51 2.25
C GLU A 351 -0.81 34.68 2.27
N LYS A 352 -1.93 35.33 1.92
CA LYS A 352 -3.23 34.72 1.70
C LYS A 352 -3.96 35.50 0.61
N THR A 353 -4.54 34.78 -0.36
CA THR A 353 -5.30 35.40 -1.43
C THR A 353 -6.76 34.96 -1.33
N PRO A 354 -7.73 35.89 -1.46
CA PRO A 354 -9.13 35.54 -1.54
C PRO A 354 -9.39 34.63 -2.74
N VAL A 355 -9.81 33.41 -2.47
CA VAL A 355 -10.27 32.46 -3.48
C VAL A 355 -11.77 32.63 -3.65
N GLN A 356 -12.24 32.67 -4.89
CA GLN A 356 -13.66 32.66 -5.22
C GLN A 356 -13.97 31.50 -6.16
N VAL A 357 -15.00 30.74 -5.83
CA VAL A 357 -15.46 29.60 -6.63
C VAL A 357 -16.96 29.70 -6.86
N ALA A 358 -17.41 29.47 -8.09
CA ALA A 358 -18.82 29.42 -8.43
C ALA A 358 -19.32 27.97 -8.31
N LEU A 359 -20.27 27.74 -7.40
CA LEU A 359 -20.83 26.41 -7.13
C LEU A 359 -22.33 26.39 -7.39
N PRO A 360 -22.94 25.21 -7.64
CA PRO A 360 -24.39 25.08 -7.69
C PRO A 360 -25.08 25.72 -6.48
N LYS A 361 -26.21 26.40 -6.70
CA LYS A 361 -26.93 27.14 -5.66
C LYS A 361 -27.48 26.25 -4.53
N ASP A 362 -27.68 24.96 -4.81
CA ASP A 362 -28.12 23.94 -3.86
C ASP A 362 -26.96 23.23 -3.12
N CYS A 363 -25.72 23.73 -3.25
CA CYS A 363 -24.63 23.27 -2.39
C CYS A 363 -24.87 23.65 -0.93
N GLU A 364 -24.73 22.67 -0.04
CA GLU A 364 -24.96 22.77 1.40
C GLU A 364 -23.70 23.27 2.13
N ASP A 365 -22.54 22.78 1.68
CA ASP A 365 -21.22 23.17 2.16
C ASP A 365 -20.19 23.10 1.04
N ALA A 366 -19.07 23.79 1.23
CA ALA A 366 -17.92 23.69 0.36
C ALA A 366 -16.61 23.94 1.12
N GLU A 367 -15.52 23.35 0.65
CA GLU A 367 -14.19 23.47 1.21
C GLU A 367 -13.11 23.38 0.12
N LEU A 368 -11.94 23.92 0.44
CA LEU A 368 -10.71 23.71 -0.30
C LEU A 368 -9.86 22.67 0.42
N LEU A 369 -9.48 21.62 -0.31
CA LEU A 369 -8.55 20.58 0.13
C LEU A 369 -7.22 20.83 -0.57
N ARG A 370 -6.12 20.95 0.18
CA ARG A 370 -4.79 21.13 -0.45
C ARG A 370 -4.47 19.91 -1.33
N ASP A 371 -4.10 20.16 -2.58
CA ASP A 371 -3.61 19.16 -3.51
C ASP A 371 -2.08 19.13 -3.43
N ARG A 372 -1.54 18.03 -2.91
CA ARG A 372 -0.10 17.90 -2.63
C ARG A 372 0.61 17.01 -3.64
N ARG A 373 -0.06 16.62 -4.73
CA ARG A 373 0.56 15.78 -5.79
C ARG A 373 1.82 16.42 -6.37
N SER A 374 1.86 17.75 -6.46
CA SER A 374 3.05 18.50 -6.88
C SER A 374 4.14 18.58 -5.80
N ASP A 375 3.77 18.54 -4.51
CA ASP A 375 4.70 18.59 -3.37
C ASP A 375 5.64 17.38 -3.32
N PHE A 376 5.22 16.25 -3.92
CA PHE A 376 6.03 15.03 -4.04
C PHE A 376 6.92 14.98 -5.28
N LYS A 377 6.79 15.93 -6.21
CA LYS A 377 7.65 16.01 -7.42
C LYS A 377 9.07 16.45 -7.09
N ARG A 378 9.26 17.02 -5.89
CA ARG A 378 10.57 17.33 -5.35
C ARG A 378 10.90 16.33 -4.24
N PRO A 379 12.14 15.85 -4.19
CA PRO A 379 12.57 14.95 -3.13
C PRO A 379 12.47 15.60 -1.75
N ARG A 380 12.29 14.79 -0.71
CA ARG A 380 12.44 15.21 0.68
C ARG A 380 13.46 14.33 1.39
#